data_AF-A0A7V4YTU5-F1
#
_entry.id   AF-A0A7V4YTU5-F1
#
_cell.length_a   1.000
_cell.length_b   1.000
_cell.length_c   1.000
_cell.angle_alpha   90.00
_cell.angle_beta   90.00
_cell.angle_gamma   90.00
#
_symmetry.space_group_name_H-M   'P 1'
#
loop_
_entity.id
_entity.type
_entity.pdbx_description
1 polymer ?
#
loop_
_entity_poly.entity_id
_entity_poly.type
_entity_poly.pdbx_seq_one_letter_code
_entity_poly.pdbx_strand_id
1 'polypeptide(L)'
;KVNVWYVPSKASEKNIVRSLASEGIKVEIYNKAGKLLKNYYVGGLTNDEHGTYMMMEGSNQPYITHIPSFIGQLRVRYLLGDDAWMDRTIFEEKPEEIQSVTVEYPQIKSESFRLEKTDEANYEVKPFFSTTPMSKNPQRKGVAEAYLLAFEKLGAEGYETDNPVRDSVTNLVPFAIVTVKKTDGTEKQVRFWPVEVQETREGVVYVHRYFAEVDKGAFLLIQEGVFGPVFRGYKFFFEGKPESRLPN
;
A
#
# COMPACT_ATOMS: atom_id res chain seq x y z
N LYS A 1 5.15 6.00 -19.57
CA LYS A 1 5.75 7.33 -19.87
C LYS A 1 4.88 8.02 -20.92
N VAL A 2 4.51 9.29 -20.71
CA VAL A 2 3.74 10.08 -21.69
C VAL A 2 4.70 10.65 -22.73
N ASN A 3 4.36 10.49 -24.02
CA ASN A 3 5.14 10.99 -25.15
C ASN A 3 4.32 11.96 -25.99
N VAL A 4 5.01 12.90 -26.65
CA VAL A 4 4.42 13.68 -27.74
C VAL A 4 4.21 12.75 -28.92
N TRP A 5 2.99 12.71 -29.43
CA TRP A 5 2.65 11.98 -30.64
C TRP A 5 2.92 12.82 -31.87
N TYR A 6 2.29 14.00 -31.95
CA TYR A 6 2.48 14.96 -33.03
C TYR A 6 2.02 16.37 -32.61
N VAL A 7 2.36 17.35 -33.46
CA VAL A 7 1.94 18.76 -33.34
C VAL A 7 0.63 18.94 -34.11
N PRO A 8 -0.41 19.58 -33.53
CA PRO A 8 -1.67 19.82 -34.22
C PRO A 8 -1.49 20.72 -35.46
N SER A 9 -2.47 20.70 -36.36
CA SER A 9 -2.49 21.66 -37.47
C SER A 9 -2.67 23.10 -36.97
N LYS A 10 -2.03 24.07 -37.65
CA LYS A 10 -2.13 25.50 -37.30
C LYS A 10 -3.56 26.02 -37.18
N ALA A 11 -4.48 25.47 -37.99
CA ALA A 11 -5.89 25.86 -37.95
C ALA A 11 -6.58 25.45 -36.64
N SER A 12 -6.15 24.36 -36.01
CA SER A 12 -6.73 23.83 -34.78
C SER A 12 -6.10 24.41 -33.51
N GLU A 13 -4.89 24.97 -33.59
CA GLU A 13 -4.15 25.48 -32.41
C GLU A 13 -4.96 26.47 -31.58
N LYS A 14 -5.57 27.47 -32.20
CA LYS A 14 -6.34 28.50 -31.47
C LYS A 14 -7.52 27.91 -30.69
N ASN A 15 -8.18 26.91 -31.27
CA ASN A 15 -9.30 26.23 -30.61
C ASN A 15 -8.81 25.34 -29.46
N ILE A 16 -7.70 24.62 -29.66
CA ILE A 16 -7.08 23.79 -28.61
C ILE A 16 -6.63 24.65 -27.44
N VAL A 17 -5.94 25.76 -27.68
CA VAL A 17 -5.50 26.70 -26.63
C VAL A 17 -6.69 27.27 -25.88
N ARG A 18 -7.77 27.66 -26.59
CA ARG A 18 -8.99 28.15 -25.95
C ARG A 18 -9.64 27.09 -25.05
N SER A 19 -9.73 25.84 -25.52
CA SER A 19 -10.28 24.73 -24.74
C SER A 19 -9.42 24.40 -23.52
N LEU A 20 -8.09 24.39 -23.66
CA LEU A 20 -7.17 24.22 -22.54
C LEU A 20 -7.34 25.32 -21.48
N ALA A 21 -7.53 26.57 -21.91
CA ALA A 21 -7.72 27.69 -21.01
C ALA A 21 -9.07 27.66 -20.28
N SER A 22 -10.12 27.10 -20.89
CA SER A 22 -11.47 27.07 -20.29
C SER A 22 -11.74 25.81 -19.46
N GLU A 23 -11.26 24.65 -19.89
CA GLU A 23 -11.65 23.33 -19.36
C GLU A 23 -10.46 22.42 -19.03
N GLY A 24 -9.24 22.91 -19.23
CA GLY A 24 -8.02 22.18 -18.96
C GLY A 24 -7.80 21.97 -17.47
N ILE A 25 -7.22 20.82 -17.14
CA ILE A 25 -6.70 20.53 -15.80
C ILE A 25 -5.31 21.13 -15.73
N LYS A 26 -5.10 22.08 -14.83
CA LYS A 26 -3.78 22.62 -14.54
C LYS A 26 -3.03 21.64 -13.64
N VAL A 27 -1.83 21.25 -14.04
CA VAL A 27 -0.97 20.33 -13.31
C VAL A 27 0.30 21.05 -12.90
N GLU A 28 0.52 21.15 -11.60
CA GLU A 28 1.70 21.76 -11.02
C GLU A 28 2.47 20.72 -10.22
N ILE A 29 3.75 20.54 -10.54
CA ILE A 29 4.63 19.59 -9.88
C ILE A 29 5.65 20.39 -9.10
N TYR A 30 5.74 20.16 -7.79
CA TYR A 30 6.66 20.83 -6.90
C TYR A 30 7.69 19.85 -6.34
N ASN A 31 8.86 20.34 -5.94
CA ASN A 31 9.80 19.56 -5.14
C ASN A 31 9.47 19.64 -3.64
N LYS A 32 10.20 18.88 -2.81
CA LYS A 32 10.04 18.88 -1.35
C LYS A 32 10.25 20.24 -0.69
N ALA A 33 10.98 21.17 -1.34
CA ALA A 33 11.19 22.53 -0.85
C ALA A 33 10.10 23.52 -1.34
N GLY A 34 9.04 23.03 -1.98
CA GLY A 34 7.95 23.86 -2.52
C GLY A 34 8.29 24.60 -3.83
N LYS A 35 9.44 24.31 -4.46
CA LYS A 35 9.81 24.92 -5.75
C LYS A 35 9.04 24.23 -6.88
N LEU A 36 8.37 25.04 -7.71
CA LEU A 36 7.72 24.57 -8.94
C LEU A 36 8.75 23.98 -9.89
N LEU A 37 8.60 22.69 -10.22
CA LEU A 37 9.43 21.94 -11.15
C LEU A 37 8.84 21.94 -12.56
N LYS A 38 7.52 21.80 -12.66
CA LYS A 38 6.81 21.70 -13.94
C LYS A 38 5.39 22.20 -13.80
N ASN A 39 4.91 22.92 -14.79
CA ASN A 39 3.52 23.34 -14.90
C ASN A 39 3.03 23.15 -16.33
N TYR A 40 1.88 22.50 -16.50
CA TYR A 40 1.27 22.25 -17.79
C TYR A 40 -0.24 22.04 -17.66
N TYR A 41 -0.92 22.17 -18.79
CA TYR A 41 -2.36 22.00 -18.94
C TYR A 41 -2.66 20.68 -19.64
N VAL A 42 -3.67 19.96 -19.15
CA VAL A 42 -4.20 18.73 -19.75
C VAL A 42 -5.63 18.99 -20.21
N GLY A 43 -5.85 18.92 -21.51
CA GLY A 43 -7.13 19.22 -22.15
C GLY A 43 -7.92 17.98 -22.53
N GLY A 44 -8.84 18.17 -23.46
CA GLY A 44 -9.65 17.13 -24.06
C GLY A 44 -8.90 16.23 -25.05
N LEU A 45 -9.70 15.54 -25.85
CA LEU A 45 -9.30 14.47 -26.75
C LEU A 45 -9.10 15.01 -28.17
N THR A 46 -8.28 14.34 -28.96
CA THR A 46 -8.37 14.44 -30.42
C THR A 46 -9.71 13.89 -30.92
N ASN A 47 -10.15 14.28 -32.11
CA ASN A 47 -11.43 13.83 -32.68
C ASN A 47 -11.53 12.31 -32.87
N ASP A 48 -10.39 11.62 -33.02
CA ASP A 48 -10.28 10.17 -33.10
C ASP A 48 -10.10 9.50 -31.71
N GLU A 49 -10.16 10.29 -30.63
CA GLU A 49 -10.04 9.86 -29.21
C GLU A 49 -8.74 9.14 -28.84
N HIS A 50 -7.75 9.11 -29.73
CA HIS A 50 -6.50 8.39 -29.54
C HIS A 50 -5.42 9.22 -28.81
N GLY A 51 -5.57 10.54 -28.77
CA GLY A 51 -4.60 11.46 -28.19
C GLY A 51 -5.22 12.47 -27.23
N THR A 52 -4.42 13.01 -26.33
CA THR A 52 -4.84 14.06 -25.37
C THR A 52 -4.05 15.34 -25.62
N TYR A 53 -4.75 16.47 -25.70
CA TYR A 53 -4.12 17.77 -25.83
C TYR A 53 -3.39 18.15 -24.53
N MET A 54 -2.12 18.52 -24.63
CA MET A 54 -1.35 19.05 -23.50
C MET A 54 -0.51 20.26 -23.93
N MET A 55 -0.29 21.19 -23.01
CA MET A 55 0.50 22.39 -23.26
C MET A 55 1.27 22.81 -22.01
N MET A 56 2.56 23.12 -22.16
CA MET A 56 3.36 23.67 -21.06
C MET A 56 2.90 25.08 -20.72
N GLU A 57 2.91 25.43 -19.43
CA GLU A 57 2.72 26.83 -19.00
C GLU A 57 3.74 27.74 -19.68
N GLY A 58 3.29 28.87 -20.21
CA GLY A 58 4.13 29.82 -20.96
C GLY A 58 4.47 29.41 -22.40
N SER A 59 4.02 28.24 -22.86
CA SER A 59 4.12 27.85 -24.28
C SER A 59 2.90 28.34 -25.06
N ASN A 60 3.13 28.71 -26.33
CA ASN A 60 2.05 28.99 -27.28
C ASN A 60 1.66 27.77 -28.14
N GLN A 61 2.43 26.67 -28.04
CA GLN A 61 2.23 25.47 -28.83
C GLN A 61 1.61 24.35 -27.98
N PRO A 62 0.38 23.91 -28.29
CA PRO A 62 -0.17 22.66 -27.75
C PRO A 62 0.38 21.46 -28.53
N TYR A 63 0.38 20.30 -27.87
CA TYR A 63 0.81 19.01 -28.41
C TYR A 63 -0.25 17.94 -28.21
N ILE A 64 -0.33 16.97 -29.13
CA ILE A 64 -1.07 15.74 -28.90
C ILE A 64 -0.13 14.77 -28.21
N THR A 65 -0.56 14.21 -27.08
CA THR A 65 0.22 13.28 -26.27
C THR A 65 -0.48 11.94 -26.11
N HIS A 66 0.33 10.89 -25.92
CA HIS A 66 -0.16 9.52 -25.74
C HIS A 66 0.78 8.71 -24.83
N ILE A 67 0.32 7.54 -24.39
CA ILE A 67 1.18 6.52 -23.79
C ILE A 67 1.43 5.46 -24.89
N PRO A 68 2.69 5.06 -25.15
CA PRO A 68 2.96 3.98 -26.10
C PRO A 68 2.18 2.70 -25.76
N SER A 69 1.61 2.05 -26.77
CA SER A 69 0.76 0.86 -26.63
C SER A 69 -0.54 1.06 -25.84
N PHE A 70 -0.95 2.30 -25.61
CA PHE A 70 -2.25 2.65 -25.03
C PHE A 70 -3.03 3.54 -25.99
N ILE A 71 -4.25 3.13 -26.31
CA ILE A 71 -5.21 3.91 -27.12
C ILE A 71 -6.27 4.43 -26.16
N GLY A 72 -6.37 5.74 -26.04
CA GLY A 72 -7.40 6.40 -25.25
C GLY A 72 -6.91 7.63 -24.50
N GLN A 73 -7.78 8.14 -23.63
CA GLN A 73 -7.58 9.42 -22.98
C GLN A 73 -6.64 9.38 -21.76
N LEU A 74 -5.76 10.37 -21.68
CA LEU A 74 -4.89 10.58 -20.52
C LEU A 74 -5.58 11.42 -19.44
N ARG A 75 -6.55 12.27 -19.83
CA ARG A 75 -7.23 13.22 -18.92
C ARG A 75 -7.80 12.55 -17.66
N VAL A 76 -8.37 11.35 -17.77
CA VAL A 76 -8.95 10.62 -16.62
C VAL A 76 -7.94 10.33 -15.52
N ARG A 77 -6.65 10.18 -15.86
CA ARG A 77 -5.58 9.96 -14.87
C ARG A 77 -5.31 11.21 -14.04
N TYR A 78 -5.77 12.37 -14.51
CA TYR A 78 -5.68 13.66 -13.84
C TYR A 78 -6.95 14.04 -13.08
N LEU A 79 -8.00 13.21 -13.15
CA LEU A 79 -9.25 13.37 -12.40
C LEU A 79 -9.33 12.48 -11.16
N LEU A 80 -8.33 11.62 -10.95
CA LEU A 80 -8.24 10.76 -9.78
C LEU A 80 -8.06 11.63 -8.52
N GLY A 81 -8.84 11.37 -7.48
CA GLY A 81 -8.71 12.05 -6.18
C GLY A 81 -7.40 11.72 -5.46
N ASP A 82 -7.08 12.46 -4.41
CA ASP A 82 -5.79 12.41 -3.70
C ASP A 82 -5.39 10.97 -3.31
N ASP A 83 -6.33 10.19 -2.78
CA ASP A 83 -6.16 8.78 -2.40
C ASP A 83 -5.68 7.87 -3.55
N ALA A 84 -6.05 8.18 -4.78
CA ALA A 84 -5.70 7.37 -5.94
C ALA A 84 -4.29 7.67 -6.47
N TRP A 85 -3.70 8.82 -6.10
CA TRP A 85 -2.33 9.21 -6.45
C TRP A 85 -1.29 8.82 -5.40
N MET A 86 -1.71 8.64 -4.14
CA MET A 86 -0.81 8.31 -3.05
C MET A 86 -0.21 6.91 -3.20
N ASP A 87 1.06 6.78 -2.81
CA ASP A 87 1.71 5.48 -2.68
C ASP A 87 0.96 4.64 -1.65
N ARG A 88 0.61 3.42 -2.05
CA ARG A 88 -0.20 2.47 -1.26
C ARG A 88 0.68 1.47 -0.51
N THR A 89 1.99 1.64 -0.57
CA THR A 89 2.95 0.74 0.10
C THR A 89 2.89 0.93 1.62
N ILE A 90 2.60 -0.15 2.35
CA ILE A 90 2.59 -0.18 3.81
C ILE A 90 3.96 -0.62 4.33
N PHE A 91 4.50 -1.73 3.81
CA PHE A 91 5.83 -2.24 4.16
C PHE A 91 6.70 -2.33 2.91
N GLU A 92 7.94 -1.84 3.02
CA GLU A 92 8.99 -1.98 2.00
C GLU A 92 10.34 -2.19 2.69
N GLU A 93 10.39 -3.17 3.59
CA GLU A 93 11.50 -3.34 4.52
C GLU A 93 12.37 -4.54 4.09
N LYS A 94 13.66 -4.29 3.86
CA LYS A 94 14.58 -5.38 3.59
C LYS A 94 14.86 -6.18 4.87
N PRO A 95 14.90 -7.52 4.84
CA PRO A 95 15.13 -8.34 6.03
C PRO A 95 16.37 -7.93 6.83
N GLU A 96 17.46 -7.55 6.16
CA GLU A 96 18.71 -7.14 6.80
C GLU A 96 18.59 -5.81 7.57
N GLU A 97 17.63 -4.96 7.20
CA GLU A 97 17.33 -3.68 7.85
C GLU A 97 16.33 -3.83 9.01
N ILE A 98 15.72 -5.01 9.21
CA ILE A 98 14.76 -5.27 10.28
C ILE A 98 15.50 -5.73 11.54
N GLN A 99 15.31 -4.99 12.64
CA GLN A 99 15.83 -5.33 13.96
C GLN A 99 14.86 -6.24 14.72
N SER A 100 13.56 -5.96 14.66
CA SER A 100 12.54 -6.81 15.27
C SER A 100 11.18 -6.64 14.62
N VAL A 101 10.39 -7.72 14.67
CA VAL A 101 8.96 -7.71 14.35
C VAL A 101 8.18 -8.19 15.55
N THR A 102 7.17 -7.44 15.94
CA THR A 102 6.19 -7.84 16.95
C THR A 102 4.85 -8.03 16.27
N VAL A 103 4.18 -9.14 16.56
CA VAL A 103 2.80 -9.37 16.16
C VAL A 103 1.97 -9.68 17.40
N GLU A 104 1.00 -8.83 17.67
CA GLU A 104 0.06 -8.98 18.77
C GLU A 104 -1.30 -9.38 18.23
N TYR A 105 -1.89 -10.40 18.85
CA TYR A 105 -3.26 -10.86 18.63
C TYR A 105 -4.03 -10.63 19.92
N PRO A 106 -4.72 -9.49 20.09
CA PRO A 106 -5.38 -9.15 21.35
C PRO A 106 -6.36 -10.23 21.85
N GLN A 107 -7.02 -10.94 20.94
CA GLN A 107 -7.97 -12.02 21.25
C GLN A 107 -7.29 -13.38 21.48
N ILE A 108 -6.09 -13.61 20.93
CA ILE A 108 -5.36 -14.89 20.99
C ILE A 108 -3.92 -14.62 21.48
N LYS A 109 -3.80 -14.16 22.73
CA LYS A 109 -2.51 -13.75 23.32
C LYS A 109 -1.42 -14.83 23.28
N SER A 110 -1.79 -16.10 23.27
CA SER A 110 -0.86 -17.24 23.17
C SER A 110 -0.12 -17.30 21.84
N GLU A 111 -0.66 -16.68 20.80
CA GLU A 111 -0.10 -16.66 19.45
C GLU A 111 0.64 -15.36 19.14
N SER A 112 0.64 -14.41 20.09
CA SER A 112 1.40 -13.17 19.96
C SER A 112 2.88 -13.41 20.20
N PHE A 113 3.74 -12.83 19.35
CA PHE A 113 5.17 -13.07 19.41
C PHE A 113 6.01 -11.84 19.10
N ARG A 114 7.29 -11.93 19.47
CA ARG A 114 8.35 -11.01 19.08
C ARG A 114 9.48 -11.80 18.45
N LEU A 115 9.80 -11.47 17.21
CA LEU A 115 10.97 -11.94 16.49
C LEU A 115 12.04 -10.85 16.59
N GLU A 116 13.22 -11.19 17.11
CA GLU A 116 14.33 -10.27 17.25
C GLU A 116 15.59 -10.78 16.56
N LYS A 117 16.28 -9.88 15.87
CA LYS A 117 17.63 -10.15 15.35
C LYS A 117 18.62 -10.08 16.50
N THR A 118 19.30 -11.20 16.78
CA THR A 118 20.30 -11.34 17.85
C THR A 118 21.73 -11.27 17.33
N ASP A 119 21.93 -11.64 16.05
CA ASP A 119 23.21 -11.61 15.34
C ASP A 119 22.95 -11.44 13.83
N GLU A 120 23.99 -11.31 12.99
CA GLU A 120 23.86 -11.08 11.54
C GLU A 120 22.92 -12.06 10.83
N ALA A 121 22.89 -13.32 11.28
CA ALA A 121 22.05 -14.39 10.71
C ALA A 121 21.24 -15.17 11.77
N ASN A 122 21.13 -14.68 13.00
CA ASN A 122 20.43 -15.39 14.07
C ASN A 122 19.23 -14.58 14.56
N TYR A 123 18.07 -15.24 14.57
CA TYR A 123 16.81 -14.66 15.00
C TYR A 123 16.23 -15.47 16.15
N GLU A 124 15.77 -14.79 17.18
CA GLU A 124 15.12 -15.39 18.33
C GLU A 124 13.63 -15.02 18.33
N VAL A 125 12.76 -16.02 18.49
CA VAL A 125 11.31 -15.82 18.58
C VAL A 125 10.84 -16.11 20.01
N LYS A 126 10.23 -15.09 20.65
CA LYS A 126 9.69 -15.19 22.01
C LYS A 126 8.19 -14.89 22.02
N PRO A 127 7.43 -15.41 23.00
CA PRO A 127 6.08 -14.94 23.25
C PRO A 127 6.11 -13.44 23.56
N PHE A 128 5.09 -12.72 23.10
CA PHE A 128 5.00 -11.28 23.37
C PHE A 128 4.54 -11.01 24.80
N PHE A 129 3.54 -11.75 25.28
CA PHE A 129 3.02 -11.62 26.64
C PHE A 129 3.78 -12.54 27.60
N SER A 130 4.18 -12.00 28.76
CA SER A 130 4.87 -12.75 29.82
C SER A 130 4.05 -13.90 30.41
N THR A 131 2.72 -13.86 30.25
CA THR A 131 1.80 -14.93 30.66
C THR A 131 1.84 -16.14 29.73
N THR A 132 2.40 -16.01 28.53
CA THR A 132 2.50 -17.08 27.56
C THR A 132 3.81 -17.84 27.80
N PRO A 133 3.77 -19.17 28.03
CA PRO A 133 4.98 -19.95 28.25
C PRO A 133 5.82 -20.03 26.97
N MET A 134 7.14 -20.04 27.15
CA MET A 134 8.09 -20.34 26.07
C MET A 134 7.79 -21.72 25.47
N SER A 135 7.90 -21.82 24.15
CA SER A 135 7.84 -23.11 23.46
C SER A 135 8.95 -24.03 23.95
N LYS A 136 8.60 -25.30 24.21
CA LYS A 136 9.57 -26.36 24.55
C LYS A 136 10.17 -27.02 23.30
N ASN A 137 9.56 -26.81 22.15
CA ASN A 137 10.02 -27.39 20.89
C ASN A 137 11.15 -26.53 20.30
N PRO A 138 12.08 -27.11 19.54
CA PRO A 138 13.10 -26.35 18.84
C PRO A 138 12.50 -25.34 17.86
N GLN A 139 13.15 -24.18 17.72
CA GLN A 139 12.81 -23.23 16.65
C GLN A 139 13.21 -23.82 15.29
N ARG A 140 12.33 -23.73 14.31
CA ARG A 140 12.55 -24.21 12.95
C ARG A 140 13.58 -23.33 12.26
N LYS A 141 14.63 -23.95 11.73
CA LYS A 141 15.69 -23.25 10.98
C LYS A 141 15.13 -22.61 9.70
N GLY A 142 15.52 -21.36 9.41
CA GLY A 142 15.16 -20.65 8.18
C GLY A 142 13.74 -20.05 8.17
N VAL A 143 12.88 -20.36 9.15
CA VAL A 143 11.48 -19.91 9.16
C VAL A 143 11.34 -18.46 9.60
N ALA A 144 12.18 -18.00 10.52
CA ALA A 144 12.20 -16.60 10.95
C ALA A 144 12.67 -15.69 9.80
N GLU A 145 13.71 -16.12 9.10
CA GLU A 145 14.29 -15.47 7.93
C GLU A 145 13.27 -15.39 6.78
N ALA A 146 12.62 -16.51 6.48
CA ALA A 146 11.56 -16.55 5.46
C ALA A 146 10.35 -15.67 5.83
N TYR A 147 10.05 -15.52 7.12
CA TYR A 147 8.97 -14.65 7.57
C TYR A 147 9.31 -13.16 7.37
N LEU A 148 10.56 -12.75 7.56
CA LEU A 148 10.97 -11.36 7.32
C LEU A 148 10.83 -10.95 5.84
N LEU A 149 10.96 -11.89 4.90
CA LEU A 149 10.71 -11.64 3.47
C LEU A 149 9.28 -11.21 3.18
N ALA A 150 8.31 -11.53 4.06
CA ALA A 150 6.94 -11.06 3.90
C ALA A 150 6.82 -9.53 3.94
N PHE A 151 7.78 -8.82 4.54
CA PHE A 151 7.77 -7.36 4.69
C PHE A 151 8.49 -6.61 3.57
N GLU A 152 9.12 -7.31 2.62
CA GLU A 152 9.92 -6.71 1.56
C GLU A 152 9.08 -5.78 0.67
N LYS A 153 7.81 -6.15 0.41
CA LYS A 153 6.89 -5.31 -0.37
C LYS A 153 5.44 -5.68 -0.13
N LEU A 154 4.73 -4.87 0.63
CA LEU A 154 3.30 -5.03 0.89
C LEU A 154 2.55 -3.72 0.61
N GLY A 155 1.69 -3.76 -0.41
CA GLY A 155 0.84 -2.65 -0.79
C GLY A 155 -0.64 -2.91 -0.50
N ALA A 156 -1.36 -1.84 -0.16
CA ALA A 156 -2.80 -1.83 -0.01
C ALA A 156 -3.54 -1.78 -1.35
N GLU A 157 -4.82 -2.16 -1.36
CA GLU A 157 -5.71 -1.94 -2.50
C GLU A 157 -5.90 -0.45 -2.77
N GLY A 158 -6.10 0.33 -1.70
CA GLY A 158 -6.39 1.75 -1.76
C GLY A 158 -6.46 2.38 -0.38
N TYR A 159 -6.43 3.71 -0.37
CA TYR A 159 -6.77 4.49 0.81
C TYR A 159 -8.28 4.49 1.01
N GLU A 160 -8.66 4.53 2.27
CA GLU A 160 -10.04 4.62 2.76
C GLU A 160 -10.16 5.88 3.64
N THR A 161 -9.48 6.97 3.24
CA THR A 161 -9.27 8.16 4.08
C THR A 161 -10.60 8.74 4.58
N ASP A 162 -11.56 8.84 3.66
CA ASP A 162 -12.91 9.39 3.88
C ASP A 162 -13.95 8.30 4.19
N ASN A 163 -13.52 7.07 4.52
CA ASN A 163 -14.45 5.99 4.79
C ASN A 163 -15.29 6.29 6.04
N PRO A 164 -16.64 6.29 5.95
CA PRO A 164 -17.52 6.71 7.03
C PRO A 164 -17.42 5.84 8.29
N VAL A 165 -16.91 4.60 8.17
CA VAL A 165 -16.76 3.70 9.32
C VAL A 165 -15.38 3.77 9.97
N ARG A 166 -14.44 4.56 9.45
CA ARG A 166 -13.07 4.68 9.95
C ARG A 166 -13.01 4.91 11.47
N ASP A 167 -13.72 5.92 11.96
CA ASP A 167 -13.71 6.28 13.39
C ASP A 167 -14.31 5.17 14.24
N SER A 168 -15.38 4.52 13.77
CA SER A 168 -15.95 3.38 14.48
C SER A 168 -15.00 2.18 14.52
N VAL A 169 -14.34 1.86 13.41
CA VAL A 169 -13.45 0.70 13.29
C VAL A 169 -12.19 0.89 14.13
N THR A 170 -11.56 2.05 14.06
CA THR A 170 -10.29 2.34 14.76
C THR A 170 -10.42 2.39 16.29
N ASN A 171 -11.65 2.51 16.80
CA ASN A 171 -12.01 2.39 18.21
C ASN A 171 -12.26 0.94 18.67
N LEU A 172 -12.45 -0.01 17.74
CA LEU A 172 -12.57 -1.43 18.07
C LEU A 172 -11.20 -2.04 18.38
N VAL A 173 -11.21 -3.16 19.10
CA VAL A 173 -10.00 -3.95 19.32
C VAL A 173 -9.56 -4.56 17.97
N PRO A 174 -8.32 -4.30 17.51
CA PRO A 174 -7.83 -4.87 16.27
C PRO A 174 -7.68 -6.39 16.37
N PHE A 175 -7.82 -7.07 15.24
CA PHE A 175 -7.52 -8.49 15.10
C PHE A 175 -6.02 -8.74 15.30
N ALA A 176 -5.19 -7.93 14.67
CA ALA A 176 -3.74 -7.99 14.77
C ALA A 176 -3.12 -6.59 14.85
N ILE A 177 -2.01 -6.48 15.57
CA ILE A 177 -1.15 -5.30 15.60
C ILE A 177 0.24 -5.77 15.22
N VAL A 178 0.79 -5.20 14.15
CA VAL A 178 2.14 -5.54 13.67
C VAL A 178 3.01 -4.33 13.82
N THR A 179 4.14 -4.51 14.51
CA THR A 179 5.13 -3.46 14.72
C THR A 179 6.46 -3.93 14.16
N VAL A 180 7.00 -3.18 13.20
CA VAL A 180 8.32 -3.44 12.62
C VAL A 180 9.27 -2.35 13.08
N LYS A 181 10.38 -2.76 13.68
CA LYS A 181 11.47 -1.87 14.08
C LYS A 181 12.69 -2.14 13.23
N LYS A 182 13.26 -1.10 12.65
CA LYS A 182 14.47 -1.15 11.83
C LYS A 182 15.74 -1.01 12.67
N THR A 183 16.87 -1.36 12.08
CA THR A 183 18.21 -1.23 12.69
C THR A 183 18.63 0.23 12.89
N ASP A 184 18.08 1.17 12.13
CA ASP A 184 18.27 2.61 12.31
C ASP A 184 17.42 3.19 13.47
N GLY A 185 16.60 2.37 14.12
CA GLY A 185 15.75 2.74 15.23
C GLY A 185 14.37 3.27 14.83
N THR A 186 14.08 3.43 13.53
CA THR A 186 12.74 3.77 13.07
C THR A 186 11.77 2.61 13.31
N GLU A 187 10.51 2.95 13.56
CA GLU A 187 9.46 2.00 13.92
C GLU A 187 8.20 2.34 13.14
N LYS A 188 7.49 1.31 12.70
CA LYS A 188 6.22 1.40 11.99
C LYS A 188 5.24 0.44 12.62
N GLN A 189 4.07 0.94 13.01
CA GLN A 189 2.99 0.15 13.57
C GLN A 189 1.79 0.14 12.64
N VAL A 190 1.21 -1.04 12.45
CA VAL A 190 -0.02 -1.22 11.66
C VAL A 190 -1.04 -2.02 12.47
N ARG A 191 -2.25 -1.48 12.59
CA ARG A 191 -3.40 -2.12 13.24
C ARG A 191 -4.36 -2.66 12.18
N PHE A 192 -4.87 -3.87 12.35
CA PHE A 192 -5.71 -4.54 11.35
C PHE A 192 -7.08 -4.93 11.92
N TRP A 193 -8.14 -4.70 11.14
CA TRP A 193 -9.51 -5.11 11.46
C TRP A 193 -10.12 -5.83 10.25
N PRO A 194 -10.72 -7.01 10.42
CA PRO A 194 -11.37 -7.71 9.32
C PRO A 194 -12.55 -6.88 8.80
N VAL A 195 -12.71 -6.82 7.47
CA VAL A 195 -13.92 -6.26 6.86
C VAL A 195 -14.98 -7.36 6.82
N GLU A 196 -16.20 -7.04 7.22
CA GLU A 196 -17.33 -7.96 7.24
C GLU A 196 -17.77 -8.35 5.82
N VAL A 197 -17.05 -9.29 5.18
CA VAL A 197 -17.53 -10.03 4.02
C VAL A 197 -17.09 -11.47 4.18
N GLN A 198 -17.97 -12.26 4.79
CA GLN A 198 -17.85 -13.70 4.95
C GLN A 198 -18.22 -14.37 3.62
N GLU A 199 -17.26 -14.66 2.75
CA GLU A 199 -17.52 -15.58 1.65
C GLU A 199 -17.31 -17.01 2.13
N THR A 200 -18.25 -17.89 1.81
CA THR A 200 -18.09 -19.32 2.05
C THR A 200 -17.47 -19.97 0.83
N ARG A 201 -16.17 -20.29 0.92
CA ARG A 201 -15.60 -21.31 0.05
C ARG A 201 -15.94 -22.65 0.69
N GLU A 202 -16.91 -23.36 0.13
CA GLU A 202 -17.26 -24.73 0.55
C GLU A 202 -17.76 -24.84 2.02
N GLY A 203 -18.33 -23.77 2.58
CA GLY A 203 -18.86 -23.75 3.95
C GLY A 203 -17.89 -23.25 5.03
N VAL A 204 -16.67 -22.87 4.65
CA VAL A 204 -15.70 -22.23 5.56
C VAL A 204 -15.76 -20.71 5.39
N VAL A 205 -16.07 -20.01 6.48
CA VAL A 205 -15.97 -18.55 6.56
C VAL A 205 -14.50 -18.15 6.46
N TYR A 206 -14.17 -17.23 5.57
CA TYR A 206 -12.84 -16.65 5.48
C TYR A 206 -12.91 -15.13 5.30
N VAL A 207 -11.92 -14.43 5.85
CA VAL A 207 -11.78 -12.98 5.69
C VAL A 207 -10.99 -12.70 4.41
N HIS A 208 -11.57 -11.95 3.48
CA HIS A 208 -10.90 -11.57 2.24
C HIS A 208 -10.13 -10.25 2.36
N ARG A 209 -10.63 -9.30 3.18
CA ARG A 209 -10.08 -7.95 3.31
C ARG A 209 -9.99 -7.50 4.75
N TYR A 210 -9.06 -6.58 5.01
CA TYR A 210 -8.92 -5.90 6.29
C TYR A 210 -8.81 -4.40 6.07
N PHE A 211 -9.36 -3.64 7.00
CA PHE A 211 -8.90 -2.29 7.22
C PHE A 211 -7.53 -2.33 7.91
N ALA A 212 -6.62 -1.49 7.46
CA ALA A 212 -5.30 -1.29 8.03
C ALA A 212 -5.11 0.17 8.40
N GLU A 213 -4.68 0.44 9.63
CA GLU A 213 -4.31 1.79 10.06
C GLU A 213 -2.81 1.83 10.35
N VAL A 214 -2.08 2.70 9.65
CA VAL A 214 -0.63 2.85 9.76
C VAL A 214 -0.31 4.06 10.62
N ASP A 215 0.46 3.86 11.69
CA ASP A 215 0.96 4.88 12.61
C ASP A 215 -0.12 5.86 13.12
N LYS A 216 -1.36 5.36 13.29
CA LYS A 216 -2.55 6.15 13.68
C LYS A 216 -2.89 7.31 12.73
N GLY A 217 -2.44 7.22 11.48
CA GLY A 217 -2.58 8.26 10.47
C GLY A 217 -3.33 7.77 9.23
N ALA A 218 -2.67 6.96 8.42
CA ALA A 218 -3.25 6.48 7.16
C ALA A 218 -4.21 5.32 7.41
N PHE A 219 -5.36 5.33 6.72
CA PHE A 219 -6.36 4.26 6.80
C PHE A 219 -6.55 3.67 5.40
N LEU A 220 -6.33 2.36 5.27
CA LEU A 220 -6.24 1.67 3.98
C LEU A 220 -7.04 0.36 3.99
N LEU A 221 -7.37 -0.12 2.79
CA LEU A 221 -7.96 -1.44 2.57
C LEU A 221 -6.89 -2.41 2.04
N ILE A 222 -6.75 -3.57 2.66
CA ILE A 222 -5.79 -4.60 2.27
C ILE A 222 -6.45 -5.95 2.00
N GLN A 223 -5.74 -6.84 1.30
CA GLN A 223 -6.19 -8.21 0.99
C GLN A 223 -5.48 -9.27 1.84
N GLU A 224 -6.23 -10.30 2.24
CA GLU A 224 -5.69 -11.52 2.85
C GLU A 224 -4.66 -12.21 1.94
N GLY A 225 -4.86 -12.20 0.62
CA GLY A 225 -3.91 -12.80 -0.32
C GLY A 225 -2.52 -12.17 -0.29
N VAL A 226 -2.43 -10.88 0.07
CA VAL A 226 -1.18 -10.12 0.14
C VAL A 226 -0.59 -10.14 1.55
N PHE A 227 -1.42 -9.91 2.58
CA PHE A 227 -0.95 -9.77 3.97
C PHE A 227 -1.02 -11.05 4.80
N GLY A 228 -1.69 -12.10 4.34
CA GLY A 228 -1.79 -13.39 5.05
C GLY A 228 -0.45 -14.00 5.50
N PRO A 229 0.68 -13.82 4.77
CA PRO A 229 2.00 -14.24 5.27
C PRO A 229 2.47 -13.51 6.53
N VAL A 230 2.00 -12.29 6.79
CA VAL A 230 2.30 -11.51 8.01
C VAL A 230 1.56 -12.08 9.22
N PHE A 231 0.35 -12.63 9.03
CA PHE A 231 -0.51 -13.09 10.10
C PHE A 231 -0.17 -14.51 10.62
N ARG A 232 1.10 -14.76 10.98
CA ARG A 232 1.54 -16.01 11.60
C ARG A 232 1.39 -15.96 13.12
N GLY A 233 1.05 -17.09 13.74
CA GLY A 233 1.08 -17.23 15.19
C GLY A 233 2.45 -17.66 15.73
N TYR A 234 2.70 -17.43 17.02
CA TYR A 234 3.92 -17.83 17.73
C TYR A 234 4.33 -19.28 17.44
N LYS A 235 3.38 -20.22 17.42
CA LYS A 235 3.68 -21.64 17.19
C LYS A 235 4.25 -21.95 15.80
N PHE A 236 4.03 -21.09 14.81
CA PHE A 236 4.51 -21.29 13.43
C PHE A 236 6.03 -21.49 13.34
N PHE A 237 6.76 -20.85 14.26
CA PHE A 237 8.22 -20.83 14.29
C PHE A 237 8.85 -22.05 14.95
N PHE A 238 8.07 -22.95 15.56
CA PHE A 238 8.59 -24.10 16.32
C PHE A 238 8.18 -25.43 15.71
N GLU A 239 8.98 -26.47 15.95
CA GLU A 239 8.66 -27.83 15.49
C GLU A 239 7.38 -28.36 16.17
N GLY A 240 6.66 -29.25 15.48
CA GLY A 240 5.35 -29.76 15.91
C GLY A 240 4.35 -29.82 14.75
N LYS A 241 3.13 -30.33 14.99
CA LYS A 241 2.07 -30.28 13.98
C LYS A 241 1.79 -28.81 13.63
N PRO A 242 1.84 -28.42 12.34
CA PRO A 242 1.55 -27.04 11.96
C PRO A 242 0.07 -26.78 12.26
N GLU A 243 -0.21 -25.83 13.15
CA GLU A 243 -1.56 -25.27 13.23
C GLU A 243 -1.81 -24.46 11.95
N SER A 244 -3.03 -24.58 11.42
CA SER A 244 -3.53 -23.75 10.33
C SER A 244 -3.39 -22.27 10.65
N ARG A 245 -3.44 -21.41 9.62
CA ARG A 245 -3.55 -19.95 9.79
C ARG A 245 -4.51 -19.63 10.95
N LEU A 246 -4.17 -18.59 11.72
CA LEU A 246 -5.03 -18.14 12.82
C LEU A 246 -6.46 -17.96 12.29
N PRO A 247 -7.48 -18.37 13.06
CA PRO A 247 -8.85 -18.05 12.69
C PRO A 247 -8.99 -16.53 12.72
N ASN A 248 -9.33 -15.97 11.56
CA ASN A 248 -9.59 -14.54 11.36
C ASN A 248 -11.10 -14.31 11.39
#